data_AF-A0A2V8S500-F1
#
_entry.id   AF-A0A2V8S500-F1
#
_cell.length_a   1.000
_cell.length_b   1.000
_cell.length_c   1.000
_cell.angle_alpha   90.00
_cell.angle_beta   90.00
_cell.angle_gamma   90.00
#
_symmetry.space_group_name_H-M   'P 1'
#
loop_
_entity.id
_entity.type
_entity.pdbx_description
1 polymer ?
#
loop_
_entity_poly.entity_id
_entity_poly.type
_entity_poly.pdbx_seq_one_letter_code
_entity_poly.pdbx_strand_id
1 'polypeptide(L)'
;MGETKYTRAASELMRLLQVVSSENNRTAAEVNRQAERLEGVRRDRSAEDAARFDQVMADSAVMFEQYAQGLQSTIPDFQENIATVKEGSDIHIKSEIDLNTEEGRAELAATHREAKGLLETFQDNLTKLGVLRSIVASLHQRDDDPHLKRATALALAAIDGIIAVHRDFETFALGLQFTADEKS
;
A
#
# COMPACT_ATOMS: atom_id res chain seq x y z
N MET A 1 -25.19 -17.61 -12.06
CA MET A 1 -25.23 -16.22 -11.57
C MET A 1 -23.96 -15.55 -12.04
N GLY A 2 -24.07 -14.43 -12.76
CA GLY A 2 -22.91 -13.71 -13.28
C GLY A 2 -22.23 -12.91 -12.18
N GLU A 3 -20.91 -12.82 -12.24
CA GLU A 3 -20.11 -11.95 -11.37
C GLU A 3 -20.66 -10.51 -11.47
N THR A 4 -20.98 -9.91 -10.32
CA THR A 4 -21.46 -8.52 -10.29
C THR A 4 -20.29 -7.57 -10.49
N LYS A 5 -20.57 -6.33 -10.94
CA LYS A 5 -19.53 -5.29 -11.09
C LYS A 5 -18.73 -5.09 -9.79
N TYR A 6 -19.37 -5.22 -8.62
CA TYR A 6 -18.72 -5.04 -7.32
C TYR A 6 -17.83 -6.23 -6.93
N THR A 7 -18.25 -7.49 -7.18
CA THR A 7 -17.43 -8.68 -6.82
C THR A 7 -16.12 -8.70 -7.61
N ARG A 8 -16.20 -8.29 -8.88
CA ARG A 8 -15.01 -8.08 -9.70
C ARG A 8 -14.10 -6.96 -9.16
N ALA A 9 -14.66 -5.80 -8.81
CA ALA A 9 -13.89 -4.68 -8.28
C ALA A 9 -13.22 -5.02 -6.93
N ALA A 10 -13.89 -5.79 -6.06
CA ALA A 10 -13.32 -6.27 -4.80
C ALA A 10 -12.14 -7.23 -5.02
N SER A 11 -12.25 -8.12 -6.03
CA SER A 11 -11.18 -9.04 -6.41
C SER A 11 -9.97 -8.31 -7.01
N GLU A 12 -10.21 -7.32 -7.87
CA GLU A 12 -9.17 -6.48 -8.46
C GLU A 12 -8.46 -5.63 -7.39
N LEU A 13 -9.21 -5.08 -6.44
CA LEU A 13 -8.66 -4.37 -5.27
C LEU A 13 -7.76 -5.28 -4.42
N MET A 14 -8.20 -6.49 -4.09
CA MET A 14 -7.39 -7.46 -3.34
C MET A 14 -6.08 -7.79 -4.06
N ARG A 15 -6.14 -7.94 -5.39
CA ARG A 15 -4.94 -8.17 -6.20
C ARG A 15 -3.98 -6.98 -6.16
N LEU A 16 -4.49 -5.75 -6.26
CA LEU A 16 -3.67 -4.54 -6.13
C LEU A 16 -3.00 -4.45 -4.75
N LEU A 17 -3.74 -4.76 -3.67
CA LEU A 17 -3.20 -4.77 -2.31
C LEU A 17 -2.07 -5.78 -2.14
N GLN A 18 -2.18 -6.96 -2.75
CA GLN A 18 -1.13 -7.98 -2.73
C GLN A 18 0.12 -7.52 -3.48
N VAL A 19 -0.04 -6.86 -4.64
CA VAL A 19 1.08 -6.29 -5.40
C VAL A 19 1.81 -5.24 -4.57
N VAL A 20 1.08 -4.30 -3.96
CA VAL A 20 1.67 -3.30 -3.06
C VAL A 20 2.40 -3.95 -1.89
N SER A 21 1.81 -4.98 -1.26
CA SER A 21 2.46 -5.68 -0.15
C SER A 21 3.78 -6.32 -0.56
N SER A 22 3.80 -7.00 -1.71
CA SER A 22 4.99 -7.62 -2.28
C SER A 22 6.08 -6.58 -2.58
N GLU A 23 5.70 -5.49 -3.24
CA GLU A 23 6.63 -4.40 -3.58
C GLU A 23 7.17 -3.71 -2.32
N ASN A 24 6.35 -3.50 -1.29
CA ASN A 24 6.80 -2.92 -0.03
C ASN A 24 7.84 -3.81 0.67
N ASN A 25 7.62 -5.12 0.71
CA ASN A 25 8.57 -6.07 1.29
C ASN A 25 9.89 -6.08 0.52
N ARG A 26 9.81 -6.10 -0.82
CA ARG A 26 10.97 -6.07 -1.71
C ARG A 26 11.78 -4.79 -1.51
N THR A 27 11.12 -3.65 -1.50
CA THR A 27 11.75 -2.34 -1.31
C THR A 27 12.34 -2.22 0.09
N ALA A 28 11.65 -2.59 1.16
CA ALA A 28 12.20 -2.54 2.51
C ALA A 28 13.50 -3.38 2.64
N ALA A 29 13.53 -4.57 2.04
CA ALA A 29 14.72 -5.40 2.02
C ALA A 29 15.87 -4.79 1.20
N GLU A 30 15.57 -4.11 0.09
CA GLU A 30 16.57 -3.41 -0.72
C GLU A 30 17.11 -2.18 0.01
N VAL A 31 16.24 -1.37 0.62
CA VAL A 31 16.63 -0.18 1.36
C VAL A 31 17.53 -0.51 2.55
N ASN A 32 17.22 -1.58 3.30
CA ASN A 32 18.10 -2.05 4.37
C ASN A 32 19.48 -2.48 3.82
N ARG A 33 19.52 -3.20 2.70
CA ARG A 33 20.79 -3.57 2.04
C ARG A 33 21.58 -2.36 1.58
N GLN A 34 20.92 -1.32 1.07
CA GLN A 34 21.60 -0.07 0.69
C GLN A 34 22.09 0.69 1.92
N ALA A 35 21.32 0.75 3.00
CA ALA A 35 21.77 1.35 4.26
C ALA A 35 23.04 0.67 4.80
N GLU A 36 23.08 -0.66 4.78
CA GLU A 36 24.28 -1.44 5.16
C GLU A 36 25.48 -1.14 4.25
N ARG A 37 25.27 -1.05 2.93
CA ARG A 37 26.32 -0.69 1.98
C ARG A 37 26.86 0.71 2.22
N LEU A 38 25.98 1.68 2.43
CA LEU A 38 26.35 3.06 2.73
C LEU A 38 27.14 3.16 4.05
N GLU A 39 26.72 2.42 5.08
CA GLU A 39 27.47 2.33 6.33
C GLU A 39 28.85 1.71 6.15
N GLY A 40 28.96 0.68 5.30
CA GLY A 40 30.23 0.03 4.96
C GLY A 40 31.20 0.97 4.25
N VAL A 41 30.75 1.64 3.18
CA VAL A 41 31.60 2.55 2.40
C VAL A 41 31.98 3.81 3.20
N ARG A 42 31.12 4.29 4.11
CA ARG A 42 31.42 5.46 4.96
C ARG A 42 32.56 5.20 5.97
N ARG A 43 32.85 3.93 6.29
CA ARG A 43 33.91 3.53 7.24
C ARG A 43 35.30 3.48 6.61
N ASP A 44 35.41 3.26 5.30
CA ASP A 44 36.68 3.15 4.57
C ASP A 44 36.85 4.34 3.61
N ARG A 45 37.86 5.20 3.88
CA ARG A 45 38.09 6.46 3.14
C ARG A 45 39.31 6.37 2.21
N SER A 46 39.24 5.55 1.15
CA SER A 46 40.20 5.61 0.05
C SER A 46 39.61 6.28 -1.21
N ALA A 47 40.43 6.66 -2.19
CA ALA A 47 39.97 7.29 -3.42
C ALA A 47 39.22 6.32 -4.37
N GLU A 48 39.53 5.02 -4.34
CA GLU A 48 38.73 3.98 -5.02
C GLU A 48 37.35 3.81 -4.36
N ASP A 49 37.26 4.04 -3.04
CA ASP A 49 36.00 3.97 -2.30
C ASP A 49 35.09 5.19 -2.55
N ALA A 50 35.64 6.34 -2.96
CA ALA A 50 34.85 7.53 -3.32
C ALA A 50 34.01 7.30 -4.58
N ALA A 51 34.62 6.75 -5.65
CA ALA A 51 33.88 6.41 -6.87
C ALA A 51 32.83 5.31 -6.61
N ARG A 52 33.15 4.36 -5.71
CA ARG A 52 32.21 3.33 -5.27
C ARG A 52 31.05 3.91 -4.46
N PHE A 53 31.32 4.90 -3.60
CA PHE A 53 30.31 5.62 -2.84
C PHE A 53 29.33 6.34 -3.78
N ASP A 54 29.85 7.12 -4.72
CA ASP A 54 29.04 7.87 -5.70
C ASP A 54 28.15 6.94 -6.53
N GLN A 55 28.67 5.76 -6.93
CA GLN A 55 27.88 4.76 -7.65
C GLN A 55 26.74 4.19 -6.79
N VAL A 56 27.02 3.85 -5.52
CA VAL A 56 25.99 3.33 -4.61
C VAL A 56 24.89 4.37 -4.36
N MET A 57 25.25 5.65 -4.30
CA MET A 57 24.29 6.76 -4.20
C MET A 57 23.41 6.88 -5.44
N ALA A 58 24.02 6.87 -6.63
CA ALA A 58 23.30 6.96 -7.89
C ALA A 58 22.32 5.78 -8.08
N ASP A 59 22.78 4.56 -7.82
CA ASP A 59 21.94 3.35 -7.92
C ASP A 59 20.76 3.41 -6.93
N SER A 60 21.01 3.88 -5.70
CA SER A 60 19.98 4.04 -4.67
C SER A 60 18.95 5.08 -5.09
N ALA A 61 19.38 6.21 -5.64
CA ALA A 61 18.49 7.26 -6.13
C ALA A 61 17.56 6.76 -7.24
N VAL A 62 18.11 6.05 -8.24
CA VAL A 62 17.31 5.45 -9.33
C VAL A 62 16.30 4.45 -8.78
N MET A 63 16.70 3.60 -7.84
CA MET A 63 15.80 2.62 -7.22
C MET A 63 14.62 3.29 -6.51
N PHE A 64 14.89 4.35 -5.72
CA PHE A 64 13.83 5.10 -5.04
C PHE A 64 12.89 5.82 -5.99
N GLU A 65 13.40 6.40 -7.08
CA GLU A 65 12.58 7.06 -8.10
C GLU A 65 11.66 6.05 -8.81
N GLN A 66 12.19 4.89 -9.20
CA GLN A 66 11.40 3.83 -9.83
C GLN A 66 10.31 3.31 -8.91
N TYR A 67 10.63 3.10 -7.62
CA TYR A 67 9.64 2.69 -6.63
C TYR A 67 8.55 3.76 -6.43
N ALA A 68 8.94 5.03 -6.34
CA ALA A 68 7.99 6.14 -6.20
C ALA A 68 7.04 6.23 -7.40
N GLN A 69 7.57 6.11 -8.63
CA GLN A 69 6.78 6.09 -9.86
C GLN A 69 5.83 4.90 -9.90
N GLY A 70 6.33 3.71 -9.53
CA GLY A 70 5.53 2.49 -9.45
C GLY A 70 4.34 2.66 -8.51
N LEU A 71 4.57 3.11 -7.28
CA LEU A 71 3.51 3.39 -6.33
C LEU A 71 2.52 4.43 -6.85
N GLN A 72 3.02 5.57 -7.34
CA GLN A 72 2.17 6.66 -7.84
C GLN A 72 1.27 6.20 -8.99
N SER A 73 1.75 5.30 -9.86
CA SER A 73 0.95 4.78 -10.97
C SER A 73 -0.22 3.90 -10.51
N THR A 74 -0.14 3.30 -9.33
CA THR A 74 -1.21 2.44 -8.78
C THR A 74 -2.29 3.20 -8.01
N ILE A 75 -2.01 4.44 -7.57
CA ILE A 75 -2.94 5.24 -6.76
C ILE A 75 -4.31 5.44 -7.44
N PRO A 76 -4.38 5.80 -8.75
CA PRO A 76 -5.67 5.98 -9.42
C PRO A 76 -6.52 4.70 -9.43
N ASP A 77 -5.91 3.55 -9.72
CA ASP A 77 -6.59 2.25 -9.78
C ASP A 77 -7.18 1.88 -8.42
N PHE A 78 -6.45 2.16 -7.33
CA PHE A 78 -6.95 1.99 -5.97
C PHE A 78 -8.19 2.86 -5.71
N GLN A 79 -8.12 4.14 -6.07
CA GLN A 79 -9.22 5.09 -5.84
C GLN A 79 -10.47 4.71 -6.64
N GLU A 80 -10.32 4.29 -7.90
CA GLU A 80 -11.43 3.86 -8.75
C GLU A 80 -12.08 2.57 -8.24
N ASN A 81 -11.27 1.56 -7.94
CA ASN A 81 -11.79 0.27 -7.47
C ASN A 81 -12.57 0.42 -6.17
N ILE A 82 -12.12 1.28 -5.26
CA ILE A 82 -12.86 1.50 -4.01
C ILE A 82 -14.08 2.36 -4.15
N ALA A 83 -14.08 3.37 -5.02
CA ALA A 83 -15.31 4.08 -5.34
C ALA A 83 -16.38 3.08 -5.85
N THR A 84 -15.98 2.15 -6.71
CA THR A 84 -16.85 1.11 -7.27
C THR A 84 -17.33 0.11 -6.21
N VAL A 85 -16.42 -0.40 -5.37
CA VAL A 85 -16.79 -1.32 -4.28
C VAL A 85 -17.72 -0.63 -3.29
N LYS A 86 -17.45 0.64 -2.93
CA LYS A 86 -18.27 1.41 -2.00
C LYS A 86 -19.70 1.60 -2.49
N GLU A 87 -19.86 2.08 -3.72
CA GLU A 87 -21.18 2.27 -4.32
C GLU A 87 -21.93 0.93 -4.41
N GLY A 88 -21.25 -0.13 -4.87
CA GLY A 88 -21.84 -1.45 -5.04
C GLY A 88 -22.26 -2.09 -3.71
N SER A 89 -21.42 -2.04 -2.69
CA SER A 89 -21.68 -2.65 -1.38
C SER A 89 -22.80 -1.94 -0.61
N ASP A 90 -22.86 -0.60 -0.65
CA ASP A 90 -23.95 0.15 -0.01
C ASP A 90 -25.32 -0.21 -0.62
N ILE A 91 -25.40 -0.25 -1.94
CA ILE A 91 -26.64 -0.61 -2.66
C ILE A 91 -27.05 -2.05 -2.33
N HIS A 92 -26.10 -2.97 -2.43
CA HIS A 92 -26.34 -4.40 -2.26
C HIS A 92 -26.75 -4.75 -0.81
N ILE A 93 -25.96 -4.30 0.19
CA ILE A 93 -26.27 -4.56 1.60
C ILE A 93 -27.61 -3.95 1.97
N LYS A 94 -27.89 -2.69 1.63
CA LYS A 94 -29.13 -2.03 2.10
C LYS A 94 -30.37 -2.54 1.37
N SER A 95 -30.30 -2.75 0.06
CA SER A 95 -31.49 -2.88 -0.79
C SER A 95 -31.77 -4.28 -1.33
N GLU A 96 -30.75 -5.12 -1.50
CA GLU A 96 -30.89 -6.37 -2.26
C GLU A 96 -30.90 -7.62 -1.38
N ILE A 97 -30.21 -7.59 -0.23
CA ILE A 97 -30.18 -8.73 0.70
C ILE A 97 -31.50 -8.83 1.49
N ASP A 98 -32.25 -9.93 1.33
CA ASP A 98 -33.44 -10.27 2.13
C ASP A 98 -33.10 -11.22 3.29
N LEU A 99 -33.06 -10.68 4.51
CA LEU A 99 -32.69 -11.42 5.71
C LEU A 99 -33.74 -12.40 6.22
N ASN A 100 -34.95 -12.38 5.65
CA ASN A 100 -35.95 -13.39 5.99
C ASN A 100 -35.60 -14.75 5.38
N THR A 101 -34.76 -14.76 4.35
CA THR A 101 -34.27 -15.97 3.68
C THR A 101 -32.97 -16.49 4.30
N GLU A 102 -32.71 -17.79 4.15
CA GLU A 102 -31.43 -18.37 4.57
C GLU A 102 -30.28 -17.87 3.68
N GLU A 103 -30.57 -17.72 2.38
CA GLU A 103 -29.65 -17.21 1.37
C GLU A 103 -29.20 -15.78 1.71
N GLY A 104 -30.12 -14.87 2.03
CA GLY A 104 -29.76 -13.50 2.36
C GLY A 104 -28.96 -13.39 3.67
N ARG A 105 -29.24 -14.23 4.67
CA ARG A 105 -28.39 -14.29 5.89
C ARG A 105 -26.99 -14.81 5.58
N ALA A 106 -26.87 -15.83 4.73
CA ALA A 106 -25.58 -16.37 4.30
C ALA A 106 -24.78 -15.35 3.47
N GLU A 107 -25.45 -14.59 2.61
CA GLU A 107 -24.85 -13.53 1.80
C GLU A 107 -24.33 -12.37 2.68
N LEU A 108 -25.13 -11.89 3.64
CA LEU A 108 -24.68 -10.88 4.61
C LEU A 108 -23.43 -11.36 5.39
N ALA A 109 -23.42 -12.62 5.83
CA ALA A 109 -22.27 -13.20 6.53
C ALA A 109 -21.04 -13.39 5.61
N ALA A 110 -21.22 -13.58 4.31
CA ALA A 110 -20.13 -13.59 3.34
C ALA A 110 -19.53 -12.18 3.16
N THR A 111 -20.37 -11.16 2.99
CA THR A 111 -19.94 -9.77 2.89
C THR A 111 -19.17 -9.32 4.14
N HIS A 112 -19.60 -9.75 5.34
CA HIS A 112 -18.91 -9.47 6.59
C HIS A 112 -17.49 -10.05 6.63
N ARG A 113 -17.35 -11.32 6.21
CA ARG A 113 -16.03 -11.98 6.11
C ARG A 113 -15.11 -11.30 5.10
N GLU A 114 -15.65 -10.87 3.96
CA GLU A 114 -14.89 -10.14 2.94
C GLU A 114 -14.42 -8.77 3.45
N ALA A 115 -15.31 -7.99 4.08
CA ALA A 115 -14.97 -6.70 4.68
C ALA A 115 -13.87 -6.83 5.75
N LYS A 116 -13.95 -7.88 6.58
CA LYS A 116 -12.92 -8.20 7.57
C LYS A 116 -11.58 -8.55 6.92
N GLY A 117 -11.57 -9.40 5.89
CA GLY A 117 -10.35 -9.77 5.18
C GLY A 117 -9.67 -8.58 4.49
N LEU A 118 -10.46 -7.65 3.95
CA LEU A 118 -9.98 -6.37 3.42
C LEU A 118 -9.34 -5.53 4.53
N LEU A 119 -10.02 -5.37 5.68
CA LEU A 119 -9.50 -4.61 6.83
C LEU A 119 -8.14 -5.14 7.31
N GLU A 120 -8.03 -6.46 7.50
CA GLU A 120 -6.78 -7.11 7.90
C GLU A 120 -5.65 -6.84 6.89
N THR A 121 -5.96 -6.92 5.59
CA THR A 121 -4.99 -6.65 4.52
C THR A 121 -4.55 -5.18 4.52
N PHE A 122 -5.48 -4.22 4.72
CA PHE A 122 -5.14 -2.80 4.80
C PHE A 122 -4.23 -2.50 5.99
N GLN A 123 -4.53 -3.06 7.17
CA GLN A 123 -3.75 -2.83 8.39
C GLN A 123 -2.33 -3.40 8.31
N ASP A 124 -2.18 -4.59 7.73
CA ASP A 124 -0.87 -5.18 7.46
C ASP A 124 -0.05 -4.31 6.49
N ASN A 125 -0.67 -3.84 5.40
CA ASN A 125 -0.02 -2.93 4.45
C ASN A 125 0.35 -1.58 5.07
N LEU A 126 -0.51 -0.98 5.89
CA LEU A 126 -0.22 0.27 6.60
C LEU A 126 0.98 0.12 7.55
N THR A 127 1.08 -1.01 8.25
CA THR A 127 2.21 -1.31 9.12
C THR A 127 3.51 -1.38 8.31
N LYS A 128 3.51 -2.10 7.18
CA LYS A 128 4.67 -2.23 6.28
C LYS A 128 5.09 -0.89 5.67
N LEU A 129 4.12 -0.09 5.20
CA LEU A 129 4.37 1.25 4.67
C LEU A 129 4.95 2.17 5.74
N GLY A 130 4.47 2.08 6.99
CA GLY A 130 5.01 2.83 8.12
C GLY A 130 6.47 2.49 8.42
N VAL A 131 6.83 1.20 8.39
CA VAL A 131 8.22 0.74 8.53
C VAL A 131 9.08 1.29 7.39
N LEU A 132 8.65 1.11 6.14
CA LEU A 132 9.40 1.60 4.98
C LEU A 132 9.61 3.12 5.03
N ARG A 133 8.54 3.87 5.32
CA ARG A 133 8.60 5.32 5.48
C ARG A 133 9.65 5.73 6.51
N SER A 134 9.72 5.05 7.65
CA SER A 134 10.69 5.32 8.71
C SER A 134 12.13 5.10 8.24
N ILE A 135 12.37 4.00 7.50
CA ILE A 135 13.70 3.69 6.95
C ILE A 135 14.11 4.75 5.92
N VAL A 136 13.23 5.08 4.96
CA VAL A 136 13.52 6.09 3.92
C VAL A 136 13.71 7.48 4.55
N ALA A 137 12.91 7.85 5.55
CA ALA A 137 13.08 9.11 6.27
C ALA A 137 14.42 9.18 7.00
N SER A 138 14.85 8.05 7.59
CA SER A 138 16.16 7.96 8.24
C SER A 138 17.29 8.16 7.24
N LEU A 139 17.21 7.58 6.04
CA LEU A 139 18.18 7.81 4.96
C LEU A 139 18.17 9.28 4.49
N HIS A 140 16.99 9.85 4.28
CA HIS A 140 16.83 11.24 3.87
C HIS A 140 17.47 12.24 4.84
N GLN A 141 17.37 11.97 6.15
CA GLN A 141 17.95 12.83 7.19
C GLN A 141 19.46 12.67 7.36
N ARG A 142 20.01 11.49 7.06
CA ARG A 142 21.41 11.14 7.34
C ARG A 142 22.39 11.52 6.23
N ASP A 143 21.90 11.66 5.01
CA ASP A 143 22.71 11.92 3.84
C ASP A 143 22.59 13.37 3.37
N ASP A 144 23.67 13.92 2.82
CA ASP A 144 23.72 15.29 2.28
C ASP A 144 23.86 15.32 0.76
N ASP A 145 23.96 14.17 0.10
CA ASP A 145 23.96 14.08 -1.35
C ASP A 145 22.64 14.62 -1.93
N PRO A 146 22.69 15.60 -2.86
CA PRO A 146 21.50 16.26 -3.37
C PRO A 146 20.62 15.34 -4.22
N HIS A 147 21.20 14.33 -4.90
CA HIS A 147 20.46 13.40 -5.72
C HIS A 147 19.71 12.39 -4.84
N LEU A 148 20.38 11.82 -3.84
CA LEU A 148 19.75 10.93 -2.88
C LEU A 148 18.69 11.64 -2.05
N LYS A 149 18.93 12.90 -1.60
CA LYS A 149 17.90 13.69 -0.91
C LYS A 149 16.65 13.88 -1.76
N ARG A 150 16.80 14.20 -3.04
CA ARG A 150 15.67 14.37 -3.95
C ARG A 150 14.91 13.06 -4.15
N ALA A 151 15.61 11.96 -4.41
CA ALA A 151 14.99 10.67 -4.66
C ALA A 151 14.25 10.13 -3.42
N THR A 152 14.88 10.23 -2.24
CA THR A 152 14.24 9.83 -0.97
C THR A 152 13.03 10.72 -0.62
N ALA A 153 13.06 12.02 -0.94
CA ALA A 153 11.90 12.89 -0.77
C ALA A 153 10.73 12.48 -1.68
N LEU A 154 11.00 12.12 -2.95
CA LEU A 154 9.98 11.60 -3.87
C LEU A 154 9.37 10.29 -3.38
N ALA A 155 10.21 9.37 -2.89
CA ALA A 155 9.77 8.11 -2.30
C ALA A 155 8.90 8.35 -1.05
N LEU A 156 9.29 9.26 -0.15
CA LEU A 156 8.47 9.63 1.00
C LEU A 156 7.09 10.16 0.60
N ALA A 157 7.04 11.07 -0.37
CA ALA A 157 5.78 11.62 -0.86
C ALA A 157 4.88 10.52 -1.48
N ALA A 158 5.45 9.58 -2.24
CA ALA A 158 4.70 8.46 -2.80
C ALA A 158 4.17 7.51 -1.71
N ILE A 159 5.00 7.17 -0.73
CA ILE A 159 4.59 6.34 0.42
C ILE A 159 3.46 7.03 1.20
N ASP A 160 3.59 8.33 1.48
CA ASP A 160 2.57 9.10 2.19
C ASP A 160 1.25 9.16 1.42
N GLY A 161 1.30 9.29 0.08
CA GLY A 161 0.13 9.19 -0.78
C GLY A 161 -0.58 7.83 -0.70
N ILE A 162 0.17 6.73 -0.76
CA ILE A 162 -0.38 5.38 -0.63
C ILE A 162 -0.95 5.14 0.78
N ILE A 163 -0.29 5.63 1.83
CA ILE A 163 -0.80 5.54 3.20
C ILE A 163 -2.14 6.27 3.34
N ALA A 164 -2.26 7.48 2.78
CA ALA A 164 -3.51 8.23 2.83
C ALA A 164 -4.65 7.44 2.16
N VAL A 165 -4.38 6.90 0.99
CA VAL A 165 -5.30 6.03 0.24
C VAL A 165 -5.71 4.80 1.08
N HIS A 166 -4.77 4.11 1.72
CA HIS A 166 -5.09 2.96 2.59
C HIS A 166 -5.92 3.34 3.84
N ARG A 167 -5.75 4.54 4.40
CA ARG A 167 -6.55 5.02 5.54
C ARG A 167 -7.99 5.34 5.15
N ASP A 168 -8.19 5.93 3.97
CA ASP A 168 -9.53 6.12 3.42
C ASP A 168 -10.24 4.76 3.25
N PHE A 169 -9.46 3.73 2.92
CA PHE A 169 -9.96 2.37 2.72
C PHE A 169 -10.27 1.62 4.01
N GLU A 170 -9.44 1.77 5.04
CA GLU A 170 -9.73 1.30 6.38
C GLU A 170 -11.05 1.91 6.89
N THR A 171 -11.24 3.21 6.68
CA THR A 171 -12.48 3.91 7.04
C THR A 171 -13.70 3.33 6.31
N PHE A 172 -13.54 3.02 5.02
CA PHE A 172 -14.60 2.39 4.23
C PHE A 172 -14.94 0.97 4.72
N ALA A 173 -13.95 0.11 4.94
CA ALA A 173 -14.16 -1.25 5.40
C ALA A 173 -14.84 -1.30 6.78
N LEU A 174 -14.46 -0.38 7.68
CA LEU A 174 -15.16 -0.19 8.95
C LEU A 174 -16.63 0.21 8.73
N GLY A 175 -16.91 1.15 7.81
CA GLY A 175 -18.27 1.56 7.45
C GLY A 175 -19.13 0.42 6.89
N LEU A 176 -18.55 -0.47 6.09
CA LEU A 176 -19.24 -1.68 5.62
C LEU A 176 -19.58 -2.61 6.78
N GLN A 177 -18.63 -2.84 7.68
CA GLN A 177 -18.83 -3.68 8.85
C GLN A 177 -19.98 -3.13 9.72
N PHE A 178 -19.98 -1.83 10.01
CA PHE A 178 -21.07 -1.16 10.73
C PHE A 178 -22.43 -1.31 10.03
N THR A 179 -22.48 -1.08 8.71
CA THR A 179 -23.73 -1.19 7.94
C THR A 179 -24.28 -2.61 7.94
N ALA A 180 -23.41 -3.61 7.86
CA ALA A 180 -23.80 -5.01 7.94
C ALA A 180 -24.29 -5.38 9.35
N ASP A 181 -23.62 -4.88 10.40
CA ASP A 181 -24.02 -5.07 11.80
C ASP A 181 -25.37 -4.40 12.13
N GLU A 182 -25.69 -3.25 11.52
CA GLU A 182 -27.00 -2.61 11.68
C GLU A 182 -28.13 -3.39 11.02
N LYS A 183 -27.82 -4.15 9.97
CA LYS A 183 -28.81 -4.92 9.21
C LYS A 183 -29.07 -6.30 9.83
N SER A 184 -28.07 -6.92 10.48
CA SER A 184 -28.18 -8.22 11.17
C SER A 184 -29.06 -8.20 12.41
#